data_AF-A0A8B6EIA1-F1
#
_entry.id   AF-A0A8B6EIA1-F1
#
_cell.length_a   1.000
_cell.length_b   1.000
_cell.length_c   1.000
_cell.angle_alpha   90.00
_cell.angle_beta   90.00
_cell.angle_gamma   90.00
#
_symmetry.space_group_name_H-M   'P 1'
#
loop_
_entity.id
_entity.type
_entity.pdbx_description
1 polymer ?
#
loop_
_entity_poly.entity_id
_entity_poly.type
_entity_poly.pdbx_seq_one_letter_code
_entity_poly.pdbx_strand_id
1 'polypeptide(L)'
;MCHRCFSAMGGCGDDLVWWMFPWKDCGDSQFCVKITEQVGSETYITRECENVLMKSTRHRLRMPNLRRHGYCLPARNNDFWNPGSLTNPKIKYCFCNDWNGCNSANKITQKALPMTILCIALTFIFKRLL
;
A
#
# COMPACT_ATOMS: atom_id res chain seq x y z
N MET A 1 -16.25 7.11 -0.49
CA MET A 1 -15.90 7.68 -1.81
C MET A 1 -14.43 7.40 -2.12
N CYS A 2 -14.01 7.33 -3.38
CA CYS A 2 -12.60 7.11 -3.73
C CYS A 2 -12.19 7.91 -4.98
N HIS A 3 -10.90 8.20 -5.09
CA HIS A 3 -10.29 8.63 -6.35
C HIS A 3 -10.07 7.42 -7.26
N ARG A 4 -10.55 7.50 -8.50
CA ARG A 4 -10.45 6.43 -9.49
C ARG A 4 -9.53 6.86 -10.62
N CYS A 5 -8.46 6.12 -10.86
CA CYS A 5 -7.50 6.42 -11.93
C CYS A 5 -6.64 5.22 -12.29
N PHE A 6 -6.01 5.28 -13.46
CA PHE A 6 -5.02 4.32 -13.92
C PHE A 6 -3.77 5.02 -14.45
N SER A 7 -2.60 4.39 -14.33
CA SER A 7 -1.29 4.96 -14.68
C SER A 7 -1.16 5.48 -16.12
N ALA A 8 -1.99 5.02 -17.07
CA ALA A 8 -2.04 5.60 -18.42
C ALA A 8 -2.73 6.98 -18.47
N MET A 9 -3.36 7.43 -17.38
CA MET A 9 -3.86 8.80 -17.20
C MET A 9 -2.79 9.68 -16.55
N GLY A 10 -2.55 10.86 -17.12
CA GLY A 10 -1.71 11.87 -16.48
C GLY A 10 -2.18 12.20 -15.07
N GLY A 11 -1.25 12.25 -14.11
CA GLY A 11 -1.55 12.54 -12.70
C GLY A 11 -1.93 11.33 -11.84
N CYS A 12 -1.95 10.11 -12.39
CA CYS A 12 -2.18 8.86 -11.64
C CYS A 12 -0.85 8.10 -11.42
N GLY A 13 0.11 8.75 -10.77
CA GLY A 13 1.41 8.17 -10.47
C GLY A 13 1.48 7.56 -9.07
N ASP A 14 2.71 7.48 -8.54
CA ASP A 14 2.93 7.10 -7.14
C ASP A 14 2.17 8.01 -6.19
N ASP A 15 2.23 9.30 -6.47
CA ASP A 15 1.33 10.29 -5.93
C ASP A 15 0.17 10.57 -6.89
N LEU A 16 -1.01 10.73 -6.32
CA LEU A 16 -2.21 11.14 -7.02
C LEU A 16 -2.31 12.66 -7.06
N VAL A 17 -2.51 13.18 -8.26
CA VAL A 17 -2.94 14.56 -8.47
C VAL A 17 -4.45 14.65 -8.25
N TRP A 18 -4.86 14.77 -6.98
CA TRP A 18 -6.24 14.55 -6.54
C TRP A 18 -7.27 15.45 -7.22
N TRP A 19 -6.91 16.69 -7.59
CA TRP A 19 -7.82 17.62 -8.25
C TRP A 19 -8.18 17.21 -9.69
N MET A 20 -7.35 16.39 -10.34
CA MET A 20 -7.63 15.86 -11.69
C MET A 20 -8.61 14.68 -11.67
N PHE A 21 -8.78 14.03 -10.51
CA PHE A 21 -9.59 12.83 -10.36
C PHE A 21 -10.61 13.07 -9.26
N PRO A 22 -11.79 13.65 -9.55
CA PRO A 22 -12.78 13.92 -8.52
C PRO A 22 -13.20 12.64 -7.79
N TRP A 23 -13.61 12.78 -6.52
CA TRP A 23 -14.17 11.68 -5.75
C TRP A 23 -15.36 11.04 -6.47
N LYS A 24 -15.37 9.71 -6.48
CA LYS A 24 -16.49 8.91 -6.97
C LYS A 24 -17.07 8.12 -5.83
N ASP A 25 -18.39 8.01 -5.82
CA ASP A 25 -19.08 7.16 -4.87
C ASP A 25 -18.75 5.69 -5.16
N CYS A 26 -18.54 4.93 -4.08
CA CYS A 26 -18.22 3.51 -4.10
C CYS A 26 -19.36 2.66 -3.51
N GLY A 27 -20.51 3.27 -3.17
CA GLY A 27 -21.58 2.58 -2.46
C GLY A 27 -21.08 2.03 -1.12
N ASP A 28 -21.35 0.76 -0.86
CA ASP A 28 -21.05 0.10 0.44
C ASP A 28 -19.57 -0.22 0.68
N SER A 29 -18.69 0.09 -0.27
CA SER A 29 -17.27 -0.27 -0.16
C SER A 29 -16.60 0.51 0.97
N GLN A 30 -15.96 -0.23 1.88
CA GLN A 30 -15.28 0.33 3.06
C GLN A 30 -13.86 0.84 2.75
N PHE A 31 -13.33 0.50 1.57
CA PHE A 31 -11.92 0.73 1.23
C PHE A 31 -11.74 1.30 -0.17
N CYS A 32 -10.84 2.27 -0.27
CA CYS A 32 -10.16 2.59 -1.51
C CYS A 32 -8.92 1.72 -1.66
N VAL A 33 -8.60 1.29 -2.87
CA VAL A 33 -7.48 0.40 -3.13
C VAL A 33 -6.54 1.01 -4.14
N LYS A 34 -5.26 1.14 -3.77
CA LYS A 34 -4.16 1.37 -4.72
C LYS A 34 -3.49 0.03 -5.02
N ILE A 35 -3.54 -0.37 -6.29
CA ILE A 35 -2.83 -1.52 -6.82
C ILE A 35 -1.56 -1.02 -7.50
N THR A 36 -0.44 -1.67 -7.21
CA THR A 36 0.86 -1.42 -7.84
C THR A 36 1.34 -2.72 -8.46
N GLU A 37 1.46 -2.78 -9.78
CA GLU A 37 1.90 -3.95 -10.54
C GLU A 37 3.21 -3.63 -11.27
N GLN A 38 4.27 -4.36 -10.95
CA GLN A 38 5.57 -4.25 -11.61
C GLN A 38 5.64 -5.22 -12.80
N VAL A 39 5.90 -4.65 -13.98
CA VAL A 39 6.07 -5.39 -15.23
C VAL A 39 7.41 -4.97 -15.83
N GLY A 40 8.43 -5.83 -15.71
CA GLY A 40 9.80 -5.46 -16.08
C GLY A 40 10.32 -4.34 -15.18
N SER A 41 10.75 -3.23 -15.79
CA SER A 41 11.18 -2.00 -15.10
C SER A 41 10.06 -0.98 -14.90
N GLU A 42 8.86 -1.24 -15.43
CA GLU A 42 7.73 -0.31 -15.36
C GLU A 42 6.78 -0.65 -14.21
N THR A 43 6.18 0.38 -13.63
CA THR A 43 5.21 0.24 -12.54
C THR A 43 3.85 0.78 -12.98
N TYR A 44 2.87 -0.10 -13.00
CA TYR A 44 1.48 0.21 -13.32
C TYR A 44 0.68 0.43 -12.04
N ILE A 45 0.02 1.57 -11.95
CA ILE A 45 -0.78 1.94 -10.79
C ILE A 45 -2.24 2.00 -11.18
N THR A 46 -3.10 1.44 -10.34
CA THR A 46 -4.55 1.54 -10.45
C THR A 46 -5.13 1.92 -9.10
N ARG A 47 -5.99 2.95 -9.06
CA ARG A 47 -6.74 3.34 -7.88
C ARG A 47 -8.22 3.12 -8.16
N GLU A 48 -8.90 2.38 -7.29
CA GLU A 48 -10.28 1.99 -7.51
C GLU A 48 -11.00 1.69 -6.18
N CYS A 49 -12.34 1.71 -6.20
CA CYS A 49 -13.17 1.21 -5.12
C CYS A 49 -12.95 -0.30 -4.93
N GLU A 50 -12.86 -0.77 -3.69
CA GLU A 50 -12.68 -2.20 -3.40
C GLU A 50 -13.83 -3.04 -3.96
N ASN A 51 -15.10 -2.61 -3.86
CA ASN A 51 -16.22 -3.39 -4.39
C ASN A 51 -16.16 -3.59 -5.92
N VAL A 52 -15.63 -2.61 -6.67
CA VAL A 52 -15.47 -2.70 -8.14
C VAL A 52 -14.41 -3.74 -8.46
N LEU A 53 -13.29 -3.72 -7.73
CA LEU A 53 -12.23 -4.72 -7.87
C LEU A 53 -12.71 -6.13 -7.50
N MET A 54 -13.57 -6.26 -6.50
CA MET A 54 -14.15 -7.55 -6.09
C MET A 54 -15.07 -8.16 -7.17
N LYS A 55 -15.64 -7.36 -8.08
CA LYS A 55 -16.39 -7.86 -9.23
C LYS A 55 -15.49 -8.50 -10.30
N SER A 56 -14.20 -8.15 -10.34
CA SER A 56 -13.23 -8.74 -11.28
C SER A 56 -12.59 -10.00 -10.68
N THR A 57 -12.72 -11.13 -11.36
CA THR A 57 -12.09 -12.39 -10.92
C THR A 57 -10.58 -12.26 -10.75
N ARG A 58 -9.89 -11.51 -11.63
CA ARG A 58 -8.44 -11.28 -11.56
C ARG A 58 -8.05 -10.64 -10.23
N HIS A 59 -8.75 -9.59 -9.81
CA HIS A 59 -8.42 -8.88 -8.58
C HIS A 59 -8.96 -9.62 -7.35
N ARG A 60 -10.16 -10.19 -7.42
CA ARG A 60 -10.77 -10.93 -6.30
C ARG A 60 -9.90 -12.10 -5.81
N LEU A 61 -9.30 -12.87 -6.72
CA LEU A 61 -8.45 -14.01 -6.36
C LEU A 61 -7.07 -13.59 -5.82
N ARG A 62 -6.56 -12.45 -6.29
CA ARG A 62 -5.24 -11.91 -5.92
C ARG A 62 -5.28 -11.00 -4.69
N MET A 63 -6.43 -10.43 -4.37
CA MET A 63 -6.57 -9.45 -3.30
C MET A 63 -6.35 -10.11 -1.92
N PRO A 64 -5.51 -9.53 -1.05
CA PRO A 64 -5.32 -9.99 0.31
C PRO A 64 -6.63 -10.07 1.10
N ASN A 65 -6.73 -11.08 1.98
CA ASN A 65 -7.88 -11.25 2.87
C ASN A 65 -7.87 -10.22 4.00
N LEU A 66 -6.68 -9.90 4.53
CA LEU A 66 -6.51 -8.87 5.53
C LEU A 66 -6.58 -7.49 4.87
N ARG A 67 -7.65 -6.74 5.14
CA ARG A 67 -7.89 -5.39 4.62
C ARG A 67 -7.94 -4.43 5.79
N ARG A 68 -6.98 -3.52 5.86
CA ARG A 68 -6.88 -2.51 6.93
C ARG A 68 -6.43 -1.19 6.34
N HIS A 69 -7.11 -0.10 6.69
CA HIS A 69 -6.74 1.24 6.23
C HIS A 69 -5.29 1.56 6.62
N GLY A 70 -4.52 2.04 5.65
CA GLY A 70 -3.11 2.40 5.82
C GLY A 70 -2.13 1.24 5.64
N TYR A 71 -2.60 0.04 5.27
CA TYR A 71 -1.73 -1.12 5.07
C TYR A 71 -1.68 -1.54 3.62
N CYS A 72 -0.50 -2.02 3.23
CA CYS A 72 -0.30 -2.65 1.94
C CYS A 72 0.25 -4.06 2.10
N LEU A 73 -0.27 -4.97 1.30
CA LEU A 73 0.13 -6.36 1.29
C LEU A 73 0.40 -6.80 -0.16
N PRO A 74 1.38 -7.69 -0.37
CA PRO A 74 1.59 -8.32 -1.65
C PRO A 74 0.36 -9.14 -2.06
N ALA A 75 0.19 -9.35 -3.36
CA ALA A 75 -0.92 -10.13 -3.88
C ALA A 75 -0.79 -11.60 -3.48
N ARG A 76 -1.95 -12.24 -3.37
CA ARG A 76 -2.05 -13.68 -3.20
C ARG A 76 -1.55 -14.40 -4.45
N ASN A 77 -0.81 -15.49 -4.26
CA ASN A 77 -0.29 -16.30 -5.36
C ASN A 77 -1.32 -17.29 -5.94
N ASN A 78 -2.54 -17.31 -5.39
CA ASN A 78 -3.60 -18.24 -5.81
C ASN A 78 -3.15 -19.73 -5.76
N ASP A 79 -2.28 -20.06 -4.81
CA ASP A 79 -1.83 -21.42 -4.56
C ASP A 79 -2.98 -22.24 -3.94
N PHE A 80 -3.27 -23.41 -4.50
CA PHE A 80 -4.36 -24.27 -4.01
C PHE A 80 -4.13 -24.72 -2.56
N TRP A 81 -2.90 -25.10 -2.22
CA TRP A 81 -2.52 -25.62 -0.90
C TRP A 81 -2.38 -24.54 0.17
N ASN A 82 -2.11 -23.30 -0.25
CA ASN A 82 -2.02 -22.15 0.66
C ASN A 82 -2.68 -20.92 0.03
N PRO A 83 -4.03 -20.90 -0.02
CA PRO A 83 -4.75 -19.84 -0.72
C PRO A 83 -4.49 -18.46 -0.11
N GLY A 84 -4.08 -18.36 1.15
CA GLY A 84 -3.74 -17.10 1.83
C GLY A 84 -2.31 -16.60 1.59
N SER A 85 -1.47 -17.36 0.87
CA SER A 85 -0.06 -17.03 0.67
C SER A 85 0.14 -15.70 -0.07
N LEU A 86 0.85 -14.75 0.55
CA LEU A 86 1.14 -13.41 0.00
C LEU A 86 2.53 -13.36 -0.64
N THR A 87 2.82 -14.26 -1.57
CA THR A 87 4.17 -14.47 -2.11
C THR A 87 4.44 -13.77 -3.44
N ASN A 88 3.50 -13.01 -4.01
CA ASN A 88 3.73 -12.30 -5.27
C ASN A 88 4.14 -10.83 -5.02
N PRO A 89 5.46 -10.52 -4.93
CA PRO A 89 5.92 -9.15 -4.67
C PRO A 89 5.68 -8.21 -5.85
N LYS A 90 5.41 -8.73 -7.05
CA LYS A 90 5.20 -7.91 -8.25
C LYS A 90 3.90 -7.13 -8.19
N ILE A 91 2.91 -7.61 -7.43
CA ILE A 91 1.61 -6.95 -7.30
C ILE A 91 1.39 -6.64 -5.83
N LYS A 92 1.08 -5.39 -5.51
CA LYS A 92 0.81 -4.93 -4.15
C LYS A 92 -0.54 -4.24 -4.09
N TYR A 93 -1.31 -4.57 -3.06
CA TYR A 93 -2.61 -3.97 -2.76
C TYR A 93 -2.49 -3.13 -1.50
N CYS A 94 -2.85 -1.86 -1.59
CA CYS A 94 -2.87 -0.91 -0.49
C CYS A 94 -4.31 -0.49 -0.20
N PHE A 95 -4.78 -0.66 1.04
CA PHE A 95 -6.13 -0.31 1.45
C PHE A 95 -6.10 1.01 2.22
N CYS A 96 -6.95 1.97 1.84
CA CYS A 96 -6.90 3.33 2.37
C CYS A 96 -8.29 3.92 2.52
N ASN A 97 -8.34 5.04 3.24
CA ASN A 97 -9.53 5.88 3.31
C ASN A 97 -9.66 6.75 2.05
N ASP A 98 -10.77 7.44 1.99
CA ASP A 98 -11.21 8.35 0.94
C ASP A 98 -10.33 9.61 0.81
N TRP A 99 -9.77 10.10 1.91
CA TRP A 99 -9.16 11.43 2.00
C TRP A 99 -7.87 11.67 1.19
N ASN A 100 -6.94 10.70 1.12
CA ASN A 100 -5.59 10.91 0.57
C ASN A 100 -5.28 10.12 -0.71
N GLY A 101 -6.28 9.50 -1.35
CA GLY A 101 -6.07 8.75 -2.60
C GLY A 101 -4.99 7.67 -2.51
N CYS A 102 -4.80 7.08 -1.32
CA CYS A 102 -3.74 6.10 -1.03
C CYS A 102 -2.29 6.59 -1.20
N ASN A 103 -2.00 7.89 -1.23
CA ASN A 103 -0.63 8.39 -1.40
C ASN A 103 0.32 7.98 -0.25
N SER A 104 -0.23 7.83 0.97
CA SER A 104 0.56 7.57 2.18
C SER A 104 0.61 6.10 2.61
N ALA A 105 -0.02 5.17 1.89
CA ALA A 105 -0.26 3.80 2.37
C ALA A 105 1.01 2.95 2.59
N ASN A 106 2.19 3.48 2.27
CA ASN A 106 3.47 2.86 2.60
C ASN A 106 4.59 3.89 2.82
N LYS A 107 4.35 4.90 3.65
CA LYS A 107 5.47 5.61 4.28
C LYS A 107 5.78 5.01 5.66
N ILE A 108 5.89 3.68 5.75
CA ILE A 108 6.72 3.10 6.81
C ILE A 108 8.17 3.31 6.34
N THR A 109 8.61 4.56 6.44
CA THR A 109 10.02 4.85 6.60
C THR A 109 10.39 4.15 7.90
N GLN A 110 11.25 3.13 7.84
CA GLN A 110 11.89 2.63 9.05
C GLN A 110 12.46 3.86 9.75
N LYS A 111 11.85 4.27 10.88
CA LYS A 111 12.53 5.21 11.76
C LYS A 111 13.69 4.43 12.32
N ALA A 112 14.84 4.53 11.64
CA ALA A 112 16.11 4.25 12.26
C ALA A 112 16.15 5.13 13.51
N LEU A 113 15.89 4.51 14.67
CA LEU A 113 16.18 5.16 15.94
C LEU A 113 17.64 5.61 15.84
N PRO A 114 17.97 6.87 16.20
CA PRO A 114 19.36 7.29 16.19
C PRO A 114 20.09 6.49 17.27
N MET A 115 20.85 5.48 16.85
CA MET A 115 21.75 4.67 17.68
C MET A 115 22.80 5.51 18.45
N THR A 116 22.88 6.81 18.19
CA THR A 116 23.83 7.74 18.79
C THR A 116 23.58 7.99 20.28
N ILE A 117 22.32 7.95 20.76
CA ILE A 117 22.03 8.22 22.18
C ILE A 117 22.43 7.03 23.07
N LEU A 118 22.32 5.80 22.56
CA LEU A 118 22.69 4.58 23.32
C LEU A 118 24.21 4.45 23.50
N CYS A 119 25.00 4.84 22.49
CA CYS A 119 26.46 4.83 22.57
C CYS A 119 27.01 5.87 23.57
N ILE A 120 26.42 7.06 23.62
CA ILE A 120 26.86 8.11 24.57
C ILE A 120 26.58 7.65 26.01
N ALA A 121 25.41 7.09 26.29
CA ALA A 121 25.08 6.58 27.63
C ALA A 121 26.06 5.49 28.11
N LEU A 122 26.45 4.56 27.22
CA LEU A 122 27.44 3.52 27.54
C LEU A 122 28.83 4.11 27.83
N THR A 123 29.28 5.12 27.08
CA THR A 123 30.57 5.78 27.36
C THR A 123 30.58 6.55 28.68
N PHE A 124 29.45 7.14 29.09
CA PHE A 124 29.33 7.81 30.39
C PHE A 124 29.37 6.82 31.56
N ILE A 125 28.77 5.63 31.41
CA ILE A 125 28.81 4.58 32.43
C ILE A 125 30.23 4.01 32.57
N PHE A 126 30.91 3.71 31.46
CA PHE A 126 32.30 3.23 31.48
C PHE A 126 33.28 4.25 32.09
N LYS A 127 33.12 5.54 31.80
CA LYS A 127 33.94 6.60 32.42
C LYS A 127 33.72 6.79 33.93
N ARG A 128 32.62 6.26 34.48
CA ARG A 128 32.30 6.37 35.91
C ARG A 128 32.78 5.18 36.74
N LEU A 129 33.15 4.07 36.08
CA LEU A 129 33.58 2.81 36.68
C LEU A 129 35.10 2.61 36.64
N LEU A 130 35.85 3.52 36.00
CA LEU A 130 37.31 3.52 35.94
C LEU A 130 37.87 4.74 36.68
#